data_AF-A0A355WK85-F1
#
_entry.id   AF-A0A355WK85-F1
#
_cell.length_a   1.000
_cell.length_b   1.000
_cell.length_c   1.000
_cell.angle_alpha   90.00
_cell.angle_beta   90.00
_cell.angle_gamma   90.00
#
_symmetry.space_group_name_H-M   'P 1'
#
loop_
_entity.id
_entity.type
_entity.pdbx_description
1 polymer ?
#
loop_
_entity_poly.entity_id
_entity_poly.type
_entity_poly.pdbx_seq_one_letter_code
_entity_poly.pdbx_strand_id
1 'polypeptide(L)'
;MSDNTTLISLFLGLLEGLTEFIPVSSTGHLLLAGHFLGFQSAGKTFEVVIQLGAVLAVLFVYASKLWNVFSTAPKNAASRRFILSVLIAFLPAVVVGVLAH
;
A
#
# COMPACT_ATOMS: atom_id res chain seq x y z
N MET A 1 26.96 -4.89 13.89
CA MET A 1 25.62 -5.54 13.96
C MET A 1 24.51 -4.71 13.29
N SER A 2 24.78 -3.47 12.82
CA SER A 2 23.83 -2.61 12.10
C SER A 2 23.70 -2.93 10.60
N ASP A 3 24.78 -3.38 9.96
CA ASP A 3 24.83 -3.50 8.49
C ASP A 3 23.89 -4.58 7.96
N ASN A 4 23.72 -5.68 8.72
CA ASN A 4 22.81 -6.76 8.34
C ASN A 4 21.34 -6.31 8.40
N THR A 5 20.97 -5.48 9.38
CA THR A 5 19.60 -4.97 9.54
C THR A 5 19.20 -4.06 8.39
N THR A 6 20.11 -3.19 7.93
CA THR A 6 19.86 -2.30 6.79
C THR A 6 19.70 -3.09 5.49
N LEU A 7 20.56 -4.10 5.27
CA LEU A 7 20.46 -4.97 4.10
C LEU A 7 19.17 -5.80 4.09
N ILE A 8 18.77 -6.36 5.25
CA ILE A 8 17.49 -7.07 5.40
C ILE A 8 16.32 -6.11 5.15
N SER A 9 16.36 -4.90 5.70
CA SER A 9 15.30 -3.90 5.51
C SER A 9 15.17 -3.47 4.05
N LEU A 10 16.30 -3.30 3.34
CA LEU A 10 16.32 -3.02 1.91
C LEU A 10 15.71 -4.17 1.11
N PHE A 11 16.07 -5.42 1.43
CA PHE A 11 15.51 -6.60 0.77
C PHE A 11 14.01 -6.72 0.99
N LEU A 12 13.54 -6.58 2.24
CA LEU A 12 12.12 -6.64 2.56
C LEU A 12 11.34 -5.49 1.91
N GLY A 13 11.90 -4.28 1.85
CA GLY A 13 11.29 -3.15 1.15
C GLY A 13 11.18 -3.38 -0.37
N LEU A 14 12.19 -4.00 -0.99
CA LEU A 14 12.13 -4.40 -2.40
C LEU A 14 11.09 -5.50 -2.63
N LEU A 15 11.03 -6.50 -1.74
CA LEU A 15 10.06 -7.58 -1.80
C LEU A 15 8.62 -7.03 -1.72
N GLU A 16 8.36 -6.13 -0.76
CA GLU A 16 7.08 -5.43 -0.64
C GLU A 16 6.73 -4.67 -1.92
N GLY A 17 7.64 -3.81 -2.40
CA GLY A 17 7.40 -3.01 -3.59
C GLY A 17 7.14 -3.83 -4.86
N LEU A 18 7.72 -5.03 -4.97
CA LEU A 18 7.50 -5.94 -6.09
C LEU A 18 6.21 -6.76 -5.96
N THR A 19 5.82 -7.14 -4.74
CA THR A 19 4.71 -8.06 -4.51
C THR A 19 3.39 -7.37 -4.20
N GLU A 20 3.39 -6.11 -3.76
CA GLU A 20 2.16 -5.38 -3.39
C GLU A 20 1.23 -5.15 -4.60
N PHE A 21 1.79 -5.02 -5.81
CA PHE A 21 1.02 -4.75 -7.02
C PHE A 21 0.67 -5.98 -7.84
N ILE A 22 1.17 -7.16 -7.43
CA ILE A 22 0.91 -8.44 -8.09
C ILE A 22 0.02 -9.25 -7.14
N PRO A 23 -0.99 -10.00 -7.64
CA PRO A 23 -1.91 -10.76 -6.79
C PRO A 23 -1.27 -12.02 -6.18
N VAL A 24 -0.24 -11.85 -5.34
CA VAL A 24 0.57 -12.92 -4.73
C VAL A 24 0.59 -12.87 -3.19
N SER A 25 -0.12 -11.94 -2.56
CA SER A 25 -0.11 -11.70 -1.09
C SER A 25 1.27 -11.26 -0.57
N SER A 26 1.52 -9.94 -0.62
CA SER A 26 2.73 -9.29 -0.09
C SER A 26 2.95 -9.58 1.41
N THR A 27 1.90 -9.45 2.23
CA THR A 27 1.97 -9.68 3.68
C THR A 27 2.47 -11.08 4.04
N GLY A 28 2.04 -12.11 3.29
CA GLY A 28 2.49 -13.49 3.52
C GLY A 28 3.97 -13.68 3.20
N HIS A 29 4.42 -13.13 2.07
CA HIS A 29 5.83 -13.17 1.67
C HIS A 29 6.72 -12.45 2.69
N LEU A 30 6.27 -11.31 3.20
CA LEU A 30 7.06 -10.50 4.12
C LEU A 30 7.18 -11.14 5.51
N LEU A 31 6.11 -11.73 6.02
CA LEU A 31 6.12 -12.49 7.29
C LEU A 31 7.03 -13.73 7.20
N LEU A 32 6.95 -14.48 6.10
CA LEU A 32 7.81 -15.65 5.87
C LEU A 32 9.27 -15.24 5.74
N ALA A 33 9.57 -14.24 4.90
CA ALA A 33 10.93 -13.74 4.71
C ALA A 33 11.52 -13.19 6.02
N GLY A 34 10.75 -12.41 6.79
CA GLY A 34 11.16 -11.90 8.10
C GLY A 34 11.47 -13.03 9.10
N HIS A 35 10.64 -14.08 9.13
CA HIS A 35 10.87 -15.25 9.96
C HIS A 35 12.18 -15.98 9.60
N PHE A 36 12.43 -16.26 8.32
CA PHE A 36 13.66 -16.94 7.88
C PHE A 36 14.93 -16.10 8.06
N LEU A 37 14.81 -14.77 8.00
CA LEU A 37 15.93 -13.84 8.19
C LEU A 37 16.17 -13.49 9.67
N GLY A 38 15.37 -14.02 10.60
CA GLY A 38 15.47 -13.72 12.03
C GLY A 38 15.10 -12.28 12.38
N PHE A 39 14.36 -11.59 11.50
CA PHE A 39 13.95 -10.21 11.68
C PHE A 39 12.56 -10.17 12.32
N GLN A 40 12.50 -9.75 13.58
CA GLN A 40 11.24 -9.59 14.31
C GLN A 40 10.90 -8.11 14.46
N SER A 41 9.87 -7.69 13.75
CA SER A 41 9.30 -6.35 13.83
C SER A 41 8.40 -6.23 15.08
N ALA A 42 8.66 -5.22 15.91
CA ALA A 42 7.83 -4.93 17.08
C ALA A 42 6.41 -4.53 16.62
N GLY A 43 5.42 -5.39 16.86
CA GLY A 43 4.02 -5.11 16.58
C GLY A 43 3.66 -4.97 15.09
N LYS A 44 4.41 -5.59 14.17
CA LYS A 44 4.24 -5.45 12.71
C LYS A 44 4.43 -4.03 12.15
N THR A 45 5.10 -3.15 12.92
CA THR A 45 5.25 -1.74 12.56
C THR A 45 6.07 -1.56 11.29
N PHE A 46 7.13 -2.34 11.11
CA PHE A 46 8.00 -2.25 9.93
C PHE A 46 7.21 -2.53 8.64
N GLU A 47 6.40 -3.58 8.64
CA GLU A 47 5.56 -4.02 7.52
C GLU A 47 4.57 -2.95 7.11
N VAL A 48 3.91 -2.32 8.09
CA VAL A 48 3.00 -1.20 7.83
C VAL A 48 3.75 -0.01 7.22
N VAL A 49 4.95 0.32 7.72
CA VAL A 49 5.74 1.46 7.23
C VAL A 49 6.23 1.26 5.79
N ILE A 50 6.70 0.07 5.43
CA ILE A 50 7.16 -0.19 4.05
C ILE A 50 5.99 -0.26 3.06
N GLN A 51 4.82 -0.75 3.48
CA GLN A 51 3.62 -0.75 2.66
C GLN A 51 3.15 0.68 2.34
N LEU A 52 3.30 1.62 3.28
CA LEU A 52 3.08 3.05 3.00
C LEU A 52 4.00 3.55 1.87
N GLY A 53 5.24 3.06 1.79
CA GLY A 53 6.14 3.34 0.68
C GLY A 53 5.59 2.88 -0.68
N ALA A 54 5.00 1.69 -0.73
CA ALA A 54 4.34 1.18 -1.93
C ALA A 54 3.11 2.02 -2.31
N VAL A 55 2.26 2.38 -1.35
CA VAL A 55 1.12 3.28 -1.57
C VAL A 55 1.58 4.64 -2.11
N LEU A 56 2.64 5.22 -1.53
CA LEU A 56 3.23 6.48 -1.99
C LEU A 56 3.75 6.38 -3.43
N ALA A 57 4.35 5.26 -3.82
CA ALA A 57 4.80 5.06 -5.19
C ALA A 57 3.63 5.13 -6.19
N VAL A 58 2.49 4.50 -5.88
CA VAL A 58 1.28 4.59 -6.71
C VAL A 58 0.71 6.00 -6.74
N LEU A 59 0.62 6.67 -5.59
CA LEU A 59 0.15 8.05 -5.52
C LEU A 59 1.02 8.99 -6.34
N PHE A 60 2.34 8.79 -6.33
CA PHE A 60 3.29 9.56 -7.12
C PHE A 60 3.11 9.29 -8.63
N VAL A 61 3.05 8.01 -9.04
CA VAL A 61 2.85 7.63 -10.45
C VAL A 61 1.54 8.20 -11.01
N TYR A 62 0.46 8.22 -10.21
CA TYR A 62 -0.84 8.74 -10.62
C TYR A 62 -1.11 10.18 -10.17
N ALA A 63 -0.12 10.90 -9.64
CA ALA A 63 -0.31 12.21 -9.01
C ALA A 63 -1.01 13.20 -9.96
N SER A 64 -0.53 13.34 -11.19
CA SER A 64 -1.11 14.24 -12.18
C SER A 64 -2.54 13.85 -12.57
N LYS A 65 -2.83 12.54 -12.67
CA LYS A 65 -4.17 12.03 -12.99
C LYS A 65 -5.14 12.31 -11.86
N LEU A 66 -4.73 12.02 -10.62
CA LEU A 66 -5.54 12.28 -9.42
C LEU A 66 -5.79 13.78 -9.29
N TRP A 67 -4.77 14.61 -9.44
CA TRP A 67 -4.91 16.08 -9.40
C TRP A 67 -5.88 16.59 -10.47
N ASN A 68 -5.79 16.07 -11.69
CA ASN A 68 -6.71 16.44 -12.77
C ASN A 68 -8.16 16.03 -12.45
N VAL A 69 -8.37 14.82 -11.93
CA VAL A 69 -9.70 14.35 -11.52
C VAL A 69 -10.28 15.26 -10.43
N PHE A 70 -9.50 15.59 -9.39
CA PHE A 70 -9.96 16.44 -8.30
C PHE A 70 -10.25 17.87 -8.76
N SER A 71 -9.36 18.48 -9.55
CA SER A 71 -9.53 19.86 -10.03
C SER A 71 -10.70 20.02 -11.02
N THR A 72 -11.00 18.99 -11.81
CA THR A 72 -12.10 19.02 -12.79
C THR A 72 -13.43 18.52 -12.23
N ALA A 73 -13.47 17.92 -11.04
CA ALA A 73 -14.68 17.38 -10.42
C ALA A 73 -15.88 18.36 -10.36
N PRO A 74 -15.72 19.67 -10.08
CA PRO A 74 -16.87 20.57 -10.01
C PRO A 74 -17.57 20.79 -11.37
N LYS A 75 -16.82 20.67 -12.47
CA LYS A 75 -17.30 21.02 -13.82
C LYS A 75 -17.51 19.81 -14.73
N ASN A 76 -16.87 18.67 -14.41
CA ASN A 76 -16.86 17.49 -15.27
C ASN A 76 -17.63 16.31 -14.62
N ALA A 77 -18.70 15.88 -15.28
CA ALA A 77 -19.49 14.73 -14.85
C ALA A 77 -18.68 13.41 -14.86
N ALA A 78 -17.70 13.26 -15.76
CA ALA A 78 -16.84 12.08 -15.82
C ALA A 78 -15.91 11.99 -14.59
N SER A 79 -15.32 13.11 -14.17
CA SER A 79 -14.46 13.17 -12.97
C SER A 79 -15.26 12.86 -11.70
N ARG A 80 -16.49 13.38 -11.59
CA ARG A 80 -17.42 13.01 -10.51
C ARG A 80 -17.75 11.53 -10.52
N ARG A 81 -18.07 10.96 -11.69
CA ARG A 81 -18.37 9.54 -11.82
C ARG A 81 -17.19 8.68 -11.40
N PHE A 82 -15.96 9.04 -11.80
CA PHE A 82 -14.75 8.34 -11.36
C PHE A 82 -14.61 8.36 -9.83
N ILE A 83 -14.73 9.53 -9.20
CA ILE A 83 -14.65 9.66 -7.73
C ILE A 83 -15.73 8.80 -7.05
N LEU A 84 -16.98 8.89 -7.52
CA LEU A 84 -18.09 8.10 -6.97
C LEU A 84 -17.86 6.60 -7.15
N SER A 85 -17.34 6.16 -8.30
CA SER A 85 -17.02 4.75 -8.53
C SER A 85 -15.94 4.24 -7.56
N VAL A 86 -14.89 5.04 -7.30
CA VAL A 86 -13.86 4.69 -6.32
C VAL A 86 -14.46 4.61 -4.92
N LEU A 87 -15.26 5.59 -4.51
CA LEU A 87 -15.91 5.60 -3.20
C LEU A 87 -16.84 4.39 -3.01
N ILE A 88 -17.68 4.08 -4.01
CA ILE A 88 -18.59 2.93 -3.96
C ILE A 88 -17.82 1.62 -3.90
N ALA A 89 -16.70 1.49 -4.62
CA ALA A 89 -15.87 0.28 -4.57
C ALA A 89 -15.14 0.12 -3.23
N PHE A 90 -14.75 1.22 -2.60
CA PHE A 90 -13.99 1.23 -1.34
C PHE A 90 -14.89 1.06 -0.10
N LEU A 91 -16.11 1.60 -0.12
CA LEU A 91 -16.98 1.71 1.05
C LEU A 91 -17.31 0.35 1.71
N PRO A 92 -17.62 -0.75 0.97
CA PRO A 92 -17.84 -2.06 1.58
C PRO A 92 -16.64 -2.56 2.38
N ALA A 93 -15.42 -2.37 1.85
CA ALA A 93 -14.19 -2.78 2.54
C ALA A 93 -13.98 -2.00 3.84
N VAL A 94 -14.26 -0.69 3.85
CA VAL A 94 -14.20 0.14 5.07
C VAL A 94 -15.23 -0.31 6.10
N VAL A 95 -16.48 -0.50 5.70
CA VAL A 95 -17.56 -0.88 6.62
C VAL A 95 -17.26 -2.23 7.26
N VAL A 96 -16.87 -3.22 6.46
CA VAL A 96 -16.48 -4.54 6.98
C VAL A 96 -15.24 -4.42 7.86
N GLY A 97 -14.23 -3.66 7.43
CA GLY A 97 -13.02 -3.42 8.21
C GLY A 97 -13.30 -2.81 9.58
N VAL A 98 -14.10 -1.75 9.67
CA VAL A 98 -14.42 -1.09 10.96
C VAL A 98 -15.29 -1.98 11.87
N LEU A 99 -16.16 -2.81 11.31
CA LEU A 99 -17.06 -3.67 12.09
C LEU A 99 -16.42 -5.01 12.53
N ALA A 100 -15.42 -5.50 11.81
CA ALA A 100 -14.86 -6.84 11.99
C ALA A 100 -13.36 -6.89 12.33
N HIS A 101 -12.69 -5.74 12.44
CA HIS A 101 -11.27 -5.61 12.84
C HIS A 101 -11.14 -5.16 14.29
#